data_AF-K1SA32-F1
#
_entry.id   AF-K1SA32-F1
#
_cell.length_a   1.000
_cell.length_b   1.000
_cell.length_c   1.000
_cell.angle_alpha   90.00
_cell.angle_beta   90.00
_cell.angle_gamma   90.00
#
_symmetry.space_group_name_H-M   'P 1'
#
loop_
_entity.id
_entity.type
_entity.pdbx_description
1 polymer ?
#
loop_
_entity_poly.entity_id
_entity_poly.type
_entity_poly.pdbx_seq_one_letter_code
_entity_poly.pdbx_strand_id
1 'polypeptide(L)'
;MSFFIKDTEIKIGFLFAASVAALLCFDVGPQVQLSVLSGILHEGGHVFSLLLLGERPQKICFGLFGLTVLRRNDIKLNYKNEIITAFCGPFVNIAICVCALLFYLNYRDNQALFSAVAINAALALLTFCLCRGLMA
;
A
#
# COMPACT_ATOMS: atom_id res chain seq x y z
N MET A 1 -9.74 7.60 13.11
CA MET A 1 -9.80 9.06 12.93
C MET A 1 -10.21 9.37 11.50
N SER A 2 -10.95 10.45 11.25
CA SER A 2 -11.42 10.85 9.92
C SER A 2 -11.00 12.29 9.62
N PHE A 3 -10.33 12.55 8.49
CA PHE A 3 -10.01 13.90 8.03
C PHE A 3 -10.33 14.05 6.55
N PHE A 4 -10.59 15.28 6.12
CA PHE A 4 -10.98 15.59 4.74
C PHE A 4 -9.81 16.19 3.96
N ILE A 5 -9.52 15.63 2.79
CA ILE A 5 -8.59 16.23 1.82
C ILE A 5 -9.36 16.46 0.52
N LYS A 6 -9.51 17.74 0.11
CA LYS A 6 -10.05 18.16 -1.21
C LYS A 6 -11.30 17.39 -1.69
N ASP A 7 -12.28 17.16 -0.80
CA ASP A 7 -13.55 16.40 -1.00
C ASP A 7 -13.53 14.89 -0.72
N THR A 8 -12.39 14.32 -0.32
CA THR A 8 -12.27 12.91 0.06
C THR A 8 -12.16 12.75 1.58
N GLU A 9 -13.08 11.96 2.18
CA GLU A 9 -13.01 11.59 3.60
C GLU A 9 -12.00 10.45 3.79
N ILE A 10 -10.85 10.73 4.39
CA ILE A 10 -9.86 9.71 4.74
C ILE A 10 -10.14 9.24 6.17
N LYS A 11 -10.57 7.99 6.32
CA LYS A 11 -10.72 7.30 7.60
C LYS A 11 -9.54 6.39 7.86
N ILE A 12 -8.78 6.70 8.89
CA ILE A 12 -7.80 5.77 9.46
C ILE A 12 -8.53 4.87 10.47
N GLY A 13 -8.57 3.58 10.18
CA GLY A 13 -9.11 2.56 11.06
C GLY A 13 -8.31 2.47 12.36
N PHE A 14 -9.01 2.26 13.48
CA PHE A 14 -8.38 2.19 14.79
C PHE A 14 -7.30 1.10 14.86
N LEU A 15 -7.57 -0.08 14.30
CA LEU A 15 -6.62 -1.20 14.28
C LEU A 15 -5.34 -0.89 13.49
N PHE A 16 -5.45 -0.13 12.40
CA PHE A 16 -4.30 0.32 11.62
C PHE A 16 -3.46 1.34 12.40
N ALA A 17 -4.10 2.32 13.04
CA ALA A 17 -3.39 3.27 13.89
C ALA A 17 -2.74 2.58 15.11
N ALA A 18 -3.44 1.60 15.70
CA ALA A 18 -2.95 0.82 16.83
C ALA A 18 -1.76 -0.08 16.45
N SER A 19 -1.78 -0.70 15.26
CA SER A 19 -0.63 -1.49 14.78
C SER A 19 0.58 -0.59 14.52
N VAL A 20 0.40 0.56 13.84
CA VAL A 20 1.48 1.53 13.62
C VAL A 20 2.03 2.07 14.94
N ALA A 21 1.17 2.39 15.90
CA ALA A 21 1.60 2.85 17.22
C ALA A 21 2.34 1.76 18.01
N ALA A 22 1.86 0.51 17.96
CA ALA A 22 2.56 -0.62 18.57
C ALA A 22 3.95 -0.80 17.95
N LEU A 23 4.08 -0.68 16.63
CA LEU A 23 5.37 -0.79 15.93
C LEU A 23 6.34 0.35 16.25
N LEU A 24 5.82 1.55 16.56
CA LEU A 24 6.63 2.69 16.99
C LEU A 24 7.03 2.58 18.47
N CYS A 25 6.19 1.97 19.31
CA CYS A 25 6.43 1.80 20.74
C CYS A 25 7.27 0.56 21.08
N PHE A 26 7.15 -0.51 20.30
CA PHE A 26 7.95 -1.72 20.46
C PHE A 26 9.14 -1.65 19.49
N ASP A 27 10.34 -1.98 19.98
CA ASP A 27 11.52 -2.16 19.13
C ASP A 27 11.41 -3.49 18.36
N VAL A 28 10.39 -3.55 17.51
CA VAL A 28 10.21 -4.61 16.52
C VAL A 28 11.32 -4.45 15.50
N GLY A 29 12.09 -5.52 15.29
CA GLY A 29 13.29 -5.48 14.45
C GLY A 29 13.05 -4.84 13.07
N PRO A 30 14.12 -4.35 12.42
CA PRO A 30 14.05 -3.48 11.23
C PRO A 30 13.21 -4.06 10.09
N GLN A 31 13.09 -5.39 10.02
CA GLN A 31 12.27 -6.12 9.06
C GLN A 31 10.78 -5.79 9.17
N VAL A 32 10.24 -5.70 10.40
CA VAL A 32 8.80 -5.45 10.63
C VAL A 32 8.46 -3.98 10.36
N GLN A 33 9.38 -3.06 10.68
CA GLN A 33 9.21 -1.65 10.34
C GLN A 33 9.19 -1.46 8.82
N LEU A 34 10.07 -2.14 8.09
CA LEU A 34 10.13 -2.11 6.63
C LEU A 34 8.89 -2.70 5.97
N SER A 35 8.35 -3.81 6.48
CA SER A 35 7.13 -4.43 5.92
C SER A 35 5.92 -3.51 6.04
N VAL A 36 5.80 -2.81 7.17
CA VAL A 36 4.69 -1.89 7.42
C VAL A 36 4.84 -0.62 6.60
N LEU A 37 6.05 -0.07 6.50
CA LEU A 37 6.32 1.06 5.61
C LEU A 37 5.98 0.72 4.16
N SER A 38 6.37 -0.48 3.69
CA SER A 38 6.01 -0.92 2.34
C SER A 38 4.51 -1.10 2.17
N GLY A 39 3.79 -1.61 3.18
CA GLY A 39 2.32 -1.69 3.14
C GLY A 39 1.66 -0.31 3.05
N ILE A 40 2.16 0.68 3.79
CA ILE A 40 1.68 2.07 3.71
C ILE A 40 1.92 2.65 2.31
N LEU A 41 3.11 2.44 1.75
CA LEU A 41 3.46 2.91 0.40
C LEU A 41 2.64 2.21 -0.68
N HIS A 42 2.37 0.91 -0.52
CA HIS A 42 1.51 0.13 -1.40
C HIS A 42 0.11 0.74 -1.49
N GLU A 43 -0.53 0.96 -0.34
CA GLU A 43 -1.86 1.56 -0.27
C GLU A 43 -1.83 3.03 -0.73
N GLY A 44 -0.74 3.74 -0.45
CA GLY A 44 -0.47 5.06 -1.01
C GLY A 44 -0.42 5.07 -2.54
N GLY A 45 0.10 4.01 -3.17
CA GLY A 45 0.11 3.82 -4.62
C GLY A 45 -1.28 3.76 -5.22
N HIS A 46 -2.21 3.05 -4.57
CA HIS A 46 -3.62 3.02 -4.98
C HIS A 46 -4.32 4.38 -4.87
N VAL A 47 -4.07 5.12 -3.77
CA VAL A 47 -4.62 6.48 -3.63
C VAL A 47 -4.03 7.43 -4.66
N PHE A 48 -2.73 7.33 -4.91
CA PHE A 48 -2.03 8.18 -5.86
C PHE A 48 -2.52 7.96 -7.29
N SER A 49 -2.78 6.70 -7.70
CA SER A 49 -3.33 6.43 -9.03
C SER A 49 -4.75 6.97 -9.19
N LEU A 50 -5.59 6.90 -8.15
CA LEU A 50 -6.92 7.51 -8.17
C LEU A 50 -6.85 9.03 -8.34
N LEU A 51 -5.92 9.69 -7.63
CA LEU A 51 -5.68 11.13 -7.79
C LEU A 51 -5.17 11.48 -9.20
N LEU A 52 -4.28 10.69 -9.79
CA LEU A 52 -3.76 10.88 -11.15
C LEU A 52 -4.84 10.70 -12.22
N LEU A 53 -5.74 9.74 -12.02
CA LEU A 53 -6.89 9.50 -12.89
C LEU A 53 -7.96 10.61 -12.77
N GLY A 54 -7.78 11.57 -11.85
CA GLY A 54 -8.73 12.64 -11.57
C GLY A 54 -9.99 12.17 -10.85
N GLU A 55 -9.99 10.93 -10.37
CA GLU A 55 -11.11 10.30 -9.69
C GLU A 55 -11.15 10.77 -8.23
N ARG A 56 -12.32 11.26 -7.79
CA ARG A 56 -12.52 11.76 -6.42
C ARG A 56 -13.36 10.76 -5.62
N PRO A 57 -12.73 9.79 -4.92
CA PRO A 57 -13.47 8.92 -4.04
C PRO A 57 -14.09 9.72 -2.89
N GLN A 58 -15.32 9.38 -2.52
CA GLN A 58 -16.03 10.10 -1.46
C GLN A 58 -15.42 9.76 -0.09
N LYS A 59 -14.94 8.54 0.08
CA LYS A 59 -14.35 8.07 1.33
C LYS A 59 -13.33 6.96 1.12
N ILE A 60 -12.19 7.07 1.78
CA ILE A 60 -11.09 6.11 1.78
C ILE A 60 -10.91 5.61 3.21
N CYS A 61 -11.14 4.33 3.45
CA CYS A 61 -10.96 3.71 4.75
C CYS A 61 -9.69 2.85 4.74
N PHE A 62 -8.70 3.23 5.55
CA PHE A 62 -7.50 2.44 5.82
C PHE A 62 -7.80 1.41 6.93
N GLY A 63 -7.90 0.14 6.55
CA GLY A 63 -8.07 -0.99 7.46
C GLY A 63 -6.76 -1.75 7.70
N LEU A 64 -6.80 -2.73 8.60
CA LEU A 64 -5.66 -3.62 8.86
C LEU A 64 -5.31 -4.50 7.64
N PHE A 65 -6.33 -4.86 6.84
CA PHE A 65 -6.22 -5.70 5.65
C PHE A 65 -6.17 -4.90 4.34
N GLY A 66 -5.91 -3.59 4.43
CA GLY A 66 -5.74 -2.73 3.27
C GLY A 66 -6.78 -1.63 3.15
N LEU A 67 -6.91 -1.09 1.95
CA LEU A 67 -7.68 0.11 1.68
C LEU A 67 -9.04 -0.19 1.06
N THR A 68 -10.09 0.34 1.67
CA THR A 68 -11.46 0.28 1.15
C THR A 68 -11.86 1.65 0.61
N VAL A 69 -12.13 1.73 -0.69
CA VAL A 69 -12.62 2.95 -1.34
C VAL A 69 -14.15 2.90 -1.46
N LEU A 70 -14.82 3.87 -0.85
CA LEU A 70 -16.26 4.10 -0.98
C LEU A 70 -16.48 5.26 -1.97
N ARG A 71 -17.22 4.99 -3.05
CA ARG A 71 -17.52 5.94 -4.14
C ARG A 71 -18.99 6.40 -4.07
N ARG A 72 -19.26 7.62 -4.53
CA ARG A 72 -20.63 8.19 -4.62
C ARG A 72 -21.33 7.65 -5.88
N ASN A 73 -22.54 7.11 -5.72
CA ASN A 73 -23.53 6.84 -6.79
C ASN A 73 -23.28 5.69 -7.80
N ASP A 74 -22.78 4.51 -7.41
CA ASP A 74 -22.75 3.31 -8.28
C ASP A 74 -22.11 3.51 -9.68
N ILE A 75 -21.38 4.61 -9.90
CA ILE A 75 -20.65 4.88 -11.13
C ILE A 75 -19.42 3.99 -11.05
N LYS A 76 -19.53 2.81 -11.68
CA LYS A 76 -18.41 1.88 -11.84
C LYS A 76 -17.28 2.64 -12.52
N LEU A 77 -16.06 2.50 -12.00
CA LEU A 77 -14.87 2.97 -12.69
C LEU A 77 -14.89 2.33 -14.09
N ASN A 78 -14.39 3.04 -15.09
CA ASN A 78 -14.09 2.38 -16.35
C ASN A 78 -13.15 1.20 -16.05
N TYR A 79 -13.50 -0.01 -16.48
CA TYR A 79 -12.81 -1.26 -16.12
C TYR A 79 -11.28 -1.16 -16.30
N LYS A 80 -10.84 -0.41 -17.32
CA LYS A 80 -9.42 -0.11 -17.56
C LYS A 80 -8.76 0.65 -16.41
N ASN A 81 -9.42 1.67 -15.87
CA ASN A 81 -8.93 2.48 -14.77
C ASN A 81 -8.88 1.68 -13.46
N GLU A 82 -9.81 0.73 -13.30
CA GLU A 82 -9.88 -0.14 -12.12
C GLU A 82 -8.72 -1.12 -12.12
N ILE A 83 -8.42 -1.71 -13.28
CA ILE A 83 -7.21 -2.51 -13.49
C ILE A 83 -5.96 -1.68 -13.21
N ILE A 84 -5.82 -0.49 -13.81
CA ILE A 84 -4.64 0.37 -13.60
C ILE A 84 -4.45 0.67 -12.11
N THR A 85 -5.54 1.04 -11.43
CA THR A 85 -5.50 1.31 -9.98
C THR A 85 -5.11 0.07 -9.19
N ALA A 86 -5.68 -1.11 -9.49
CA ALA A 86 -5.34 -2.37 -8.85
C ALA A 86 -3.88 -2.79 -9.07
N PHE A 87 -3.29 -2.43 -10.21
CA PHE A 87 -1.88 -2.71 -10.50
C PHE A 87 -0.91 -1.70 -9.87
N CYS A 88 -1.35 -0.47 -9.58
CA CYS A 88 -0.48 0.56 -9.01
C CYS A 88 0.08 0.19 -7.62
N GLY A 89 -0.69 -0.46 -6.76
CA GLY A 89 -0.19 -0.93 -5.46
C GLY A 89 0.96 -1.94 -5.59
N PRO A 90 0.77 -3.07 -6.29
CA PRO A 90 1.84 -4.03 -6.57
C PRO A 90 3.03 -3.41 -7.29
N PHE A 91 2.80 -2.45 -8.21
CA PHE A 91 3.86 -1.75 -8.92
C PHE A 91 4.78 -0.97 -7.97
N VAL A 92 4.22 -0.29 -6.95
CA VAL A 92 5.02 0.41 -5.94
C VAL A 92 5.90 -0.58 -5.17
N ASN A 93 5.38 -1.74 -4.76
CA ASN A 93 6.19 -2.74 -4.06
C ASN A 93 7.30 -3.33 -4.95
N ILE A 94 7.03 -3.54 -6.24
CA ILE A 94 8.06 -3.97 -7.20
C ILE A 94 9.12 -2.89 -7.37
N ALA A 95 8.74 -1.62 -7.49
CA ALA A 95 9.70 -0.51 -7.58
C ALA A 95 10.60 -0.43 -6.34
N ILE A 96 10.03 -0.57 -5.14
CA ILE A 96 10.81 -0.61 -3.89
C ILE A 96 11.73 -1.84 -3.87
N CYS A 97 11.26 -3.00 -4.31
CA CYS A 97 12.06 -4.22 -4.42
C CYS A 97 13.26 -4.05 -5.36
N VAL A 98 13.05 -3.47 -6.55
CA VAL A 98 14.11 -3.19 -7.52
C VAL A 98 15.11 -2.18 -6.97
N CYS A 99 14.65 -1.09 -6.36
CA CYS A 99 15.52 -0.10 -5.72
C CYS A 99 16.37 -0.73 -4.61
N ALA A 100 15.76 -1.56 -3.75
CA ALA A 100 16.46 -2.27 -2.69
C ALA A 100 17.48 -3.27 -3.24
N LEU A 101 17.16 -3.96 -4.33
CA LEU A 101 18.07 -4.88 -5.02
C LEU A 101 19.27 -4.15 -5.63
N LEU A 102 19.05 -3.00 -6.30
CA LEU A 102 20.13 -2.18 -6.85
C LEU A 102 21.07 -1.65 -5.76
N PHE A 103 20.51 -1.29 -4.61
CA PHE A 103 21.29 -0.87 -3.44
C PHE A 103 22.06 -2.04 -2.82
N TYR A 104 21.46 -3.23 -2.76
CA TYR A 104 22.11 -4.46 -2.28
C TYR A 104 23.28 -4.89 -3.16
N LEU A 105 23.14 -4.77 -4.49
CA LEU A 105 24.23 -5.07 -5.43
C LEU A 105 25.43 -4.13 -5.24
N ASN A 106 25.20 -2.88 -4.82
CA ASN A 106 26.27 -1.92 -4.48
C ASN A 106 26.82 -2.10 -3.07
N TYR A 107 26.02 -2.54 -2.10
CA TYR A 107 26.39 -2.71 -0.69
C TYR A 107 26.10 -4.16 -0.23
N ARG A 108 26.97 -5.09 -0.64
CA ARG A 108 26.81 -6.55 -0.47
C ARG A 108 26.74 -7.05 0.98
N ASP A 109 27.14 -6.24 1.97
CA ASP A 109 27.23 -6.67 3.38
C ASP A 109 25.98 -6.39 4.24
N ASN A 110 24.94 -5.76 3.69
CA ASN A 110 23.76 -5.40 4.49
C ASN A 110 22.66 -6.48 4.44
N GLN A 111 22.64 -7.34 5.45
CA GLN A 111 21.55 -8.32 5.68
C GLN A 111 20.15 -7.66 5.73
N ALA A 112 20.08 -6.41 6.20
CA ALA A 112 18.85 -5.63 6.21
C ALA A 112 18.27 -5.40 4.81
N LEU A 113 19.10 -5.15 3.80
CA LEU A 113 18.65 -4.93 2.42
C LEU A 113 18.14 -6.22 1.79
N PHE A 114 18.79 -7.37 2.06
CA PHE A 114 18.30 -8.66 1.61
C PHE A 114 16.91 -8.98 2.20
N SER A 115 16.73 -8.70 3.50
CA SER A 115 15.43 -8.88 4.15
C SER A 115 14.35 -7.95 3.57
N ALA A 116 14.70 -6.70 3.21
CA ALA A 116 13.78 -5.77 2.56
C ALA A 116 13.33 -6.26 1.18
N VAL A 117 14.26 -6.80 0.38
CA VAL A 117 13.96 -7.39 -0.94
C VAL A 117 13.00 -8.57 -0.78
N ALA A 118 13.28 -9.50 0.13
CA ALA A 118 12.46 -10.68 0.36
C ALA A 118 11.03 -10.31 0.82
N ILE A 119 10.92 -9.35 1.75
CA ILE A 119 9.64 -8.87 2.28
C ILE A 119 8.82 -8.20 1.18
N ASN A 120 9.41 -7.28 0.41
CA ASN A 120 8.70 -6.55 -0.64
C ASN A 120 8.33 -7.47 -1.82
N ALA A 121 9.17 -8.45 -2.15
CA ALA A 121 8.84 -9.47 -3.14
C ALA A 121 7.68 -10.36 -2.67
N ALA A 122 7.70 -10.80 -1.41
CA ALA A 122 6.63 -11.60 -0.82
C ALA A 122 5.31 -10.80 -0.76
N LEU A 123 5.34 -9.54 -0.33
CA LEU A 123 4.19 -8.65 -0.35
C LEU A 123 3.66 -8.40 -1.76
N ALA A 124 4.54 -8.16 -2.74
CA ALA A 124 4.12 -8.00 -4.13
C ALA A 124 3.43 -9.27 -4.68
N LEU A 125 4.00 -10.45 -4.42
CA LEU A 125 3.42 -11.74 -4.83
C LEU A 125 2.09 -12.04 -4.14
N LEU A 126 2.03 -11.85 -2.82
CA LEU A 126 0.83 -12.12 -2.02
C LEU A 126 -0.30 -11.18 -2.43
N THR A 127 -0.01 -9.88 -2.62
CA THR A 127 -1.02 -8.91 -3.04
C THR A 127 -1.43 -9.08 -4.49
N PHE A 128 -0.52 -9.47 -5.39
CA PHE A 128 -0.90 -9.85 -6.76
C PHE A 128 -1.88 -11.04 -6.76
N CYS A 129 -1.69 -11.99 -5.86
CA CYS A 129 -2.63 -13.10 -5.67
C CYS A 129 -3.96 -12.65 -5.02
N LEU A 130 -3.91 -11.74 -4.04
CA LEU A 130 -5.10 -11.22 -3.34
C LEU A 130 -5.93 -10.24 -4.20
N CYS A 131 -5.32 -9.54 -5.16
CA CYS A 131 -6.01 -8.64 -6.09
C CYS A 131 -7.08 -9.36 -6.94
N ARG A 132 -7.07 -10.71 -7.03
CA ARG A 132 -8.21 -11.47 -7.55
C ARG A 132 -9.51 -11.23 -6.77
N GLY A 133 -9.44 -10.89 -5.48
CA GLY A 133 -10.60 -10.62 -4.62
C GLY A 133 -11.17 -9.20 -4.74
N LEU A 134 -10.44 -8.25 -5.33
CA LEU A 134 -10.91 -6.87 -5.53
C LEU A 134 -11.68 -6.66 -6.84
N MET A 135 -11.65 -7.64 -7.75
CA MET A 135 -12.37 -7.62 -9.03
C MET A 135 -13.70 -8.41 -8.99
N ALA A 136 -14.11 -8.90 -7.82
CA ALA A 136 -15.35 -9.67 -7.62
C ALA A 136 -16.46 -8.81 -7.02
#